data_AF-A0A379S056-F1
#
_entry.id   AF-A0A379S056-F1
#
_cell.length_a   1.000
_cell.length_b   1.000
_cell.length_c   1.000
_cell.angle_alpha   90.00
_cell.angle_beta   90.00
_cell.angle_gamma   90.00
#
_symmetry.space_group_name_H-M   'P 1'
#
loop_
_entity.id
_entity.type
_entity.pdbx_description
1 polymer ?
#
loop_
_entity_poly.entity_id
_entity_poly.type
_entity_poly.pdbx_seq_one_letter_code
_entity_poly.pdbx_strand_id
1 'polypeptide(L)'
;MTSPLLAIENLSVGFRQQQNVRPVVNAISLQVNAGETLALVGESGSGKSVTALSILRLLPTPPVVYLSGDIRFHGESLLHASEQTLRGVRGNRIAMIFQEPMVSLNPLHTLEKQLYEVLSLHRGMRREAARAEMISCLDRVGIRKASERLRDYPHQLSRRRTPARHDRYGAVNTTGIAYRR
;
A
#
# COMPACT_ATOMS: atom_id res chain seq x y z
N MET A 1 -5.42 27.58 7.49
CA MET A 1 -4.64 26.42 7.96
C MET A 1 -4.82 25.31 6.95
N THR A 2 -3.75 24.72 6.45
CA THR A 2 -3.79 23.62 5.47
C THR A 2 -4.31 22.35 6.13
N SER A 3 -5.39 21.79 5.59
CA SER A 3 -5.90 20.50 6.04
C SER A 3 -4.88 19.38 5.78
N PRO A 4 -4.70 18.43 6.70
CA PRO A 4 -3.78 17.31 6.50
C PRO A 4 -4.21 16.45 5.30
N LEU A 5 -3.25 15.82 4.64
CA LEU A 5 -3.50 14.92 3.52
C LEU A 5 -4.18 13.64 4.00
N LEU A 6 -3.66 13.06 5.09
CA LEU A 6 -4.26 11.95 5.81
C LEU A 6 -4.41 12.33 7.29
N ALA A 7 -5.58 12.05 7.87
CA ALA A 7 -5.80 12.10 9.31
C ALA A 7 -6.42 10.79 9.79
N ILE A 8 -5.91 10.24 10.88
CA ILE A 8 -6.58 9.21 11.68
C ILE A 8 -7.02 9.88 12.97
N GLU A 9 -8.29 9.73 13.31
CA GLU A 9 -8.93 10.43 14.43
C GLU A 9 -9.52 9.40 15.40
N ASN A 10 -8.91 9.22 16.57
CA ASN A 10 -9.37 8.34 17.65
C ASN A 10 -9.72 6.91 17.21
N LEU A 11 -8.93 6.37 16.27
CA LEU A 11 -9.18 5.07 15.67
C LEU A 11 -8.94 3.95 16.68
N SER A 12 -9.97 3.13 16.88
CA SER A 12 -9.87 1.89 17.63
C SER A 12 -10.28 0.72 16.75
N VAL A 13 -9.45 -0.32 16.69
CA VAL A 13 -9.65 -1.50 15.85
C VAL A 13 -9.50 -2.75 16.69
N GLY A 14 -10.45 -3.66 16.58
CA GLY A 14 -10.42 -4.97 17.21
C GLY A 14 -10.73 -6.09 16.23
N PHE A 15 -10.53 -7.32 16.70
CA PHE A 15 -10.91 -8.52 15.96
C PHE A 15 -11.92 -9.32 16.76
N ARG A 16 -13.00 -9.73 16.09
CA ARG A 16 -14.03 -10.58 16.68
C ARG A 16 -13.55 -12.03 16.72
N GLN A 17 -13.57 -12.61 17.91
CA GLN A 17 -13.44 -14.05 18.14
C GLN A 17 -14.66 -14.54 18.91
N GLN A 18 -15.48 -15.37 18.26
CA GLN A 18 -16.76 -15.83 18.80
C GLN A 18 -17.65 -14.64 19.21
N GLN A 19 -17.96 -14.51 20.51
CA GLN A 19 -18.78 -13.42 21.05
C GLN A 19 -17.96 -12.22 21.57
N ASN A 20 -16.63 -12.32 21.61
CA ASN A 20 -15.76 -11.27 22.15
C ASN A 20 -15.07 -10.50 21.02
N VAL A 21 -14.88 -9.19 21.22
CA VAL A 21 -14.02 -8.37 20.37
C VAL A 21 -12.76 -8.05 21.15
N ARG A 22 -11.61 -8.49 20.63
CA ARG A 22 -10.30 -8.18 21.23
C ARG A 22 -9.74 -6.92 20.57
N PRO A 23 -9.57 -5.80 21.30
CA PRO A 23 -8.94 -4.60 20.77
C PRO A 23 -7.46 -4.86 20.46
N VAL A 24 -6.97 -4.30 19.36
CA VAL A 24 -5.56 -4.34 18.95
C VAL A 24 -4.98 -2.94 18.78
N VAL A 25 -5.82 -1.99 18.36
CA VAL A 25 -5.48 -0.56 18.27
C VAL A 25 -6.49 0.19 19.12
N ASN A 26 -6.02 1.10 19.99
CA ASN A 26 -6.85 1.83 20.93
C ASN A 26 -6.65 3.34 20.75
N ALA A 27 -7.70 4.02 20.30
CA ALA A 27 -7.83 5.48 20.22
C ALA A 27 -6.61 6.22 19.64
N ILE A 28 -6.02 5.72 18.55
CA ILE A 28 -4.87 6.37 17.93
C ILE A 28 -5.30 7.58 17.11
N SER A 29 -4.49 8.64 17.16
CA SER A 29 -4.65 9.81 16.30
C SER A 29 -3.30 10.15 15.66
N LEU A 30 -3.27 10.29 14.34
CA LEU A 30 -2.08 10.69 13.60
C LEU A 30 -2.47 11.53 12.39
N GLN A 31 -1.57 12.40 11.95
CA GLN A 31 -1.78 13.23 10.76
C GLN A 31 -0.53 13.15 9.88
N VAL A 32 -0.74 13.22 8.57
CA VAL A 32 0.31 13.31 7.56
C VAL A 32 -0.04 14.46 6.63
N ASN A 33 0.82 15.46 6.54
CA ASN A 33 0.69 16.57 5.63
C ASN A 33 1.19 16.21 4.23
N ALA A 34 0.83 17.02 3.23
CA ALA A 34 1.33 16.82 1.88
C ALA A 34 2.86 16.96 1.83
N GLY A 35 3.54 15.94 1.30
CA GLY A 35 5.01 15.90 1.23
C GLY A 35 5.71 15.46 2.51
N GLU A 36 4.96 15.17 3.58
CA GLU A 36 5.50 14.66 4.83
C GLU A 36 5.76 13.15 4.73
N THR A 37 6.81 12.70 5.41
CA THR A 37 7.10 11.27 5.61
C THR A 37 6.93 10.95 7.09
N LEU A 38 5.96 10.11 7.40
CA LEU A 38 5.71 9.62 8.77
C LEU A 38 6.17 8.17 8.89
N ALA A 39 6.97 7.87 9.92
CA ALA A 39 7.38 6.52 10.27
C ALA A 39 6.67 6.06 11.55
N LEU A 40 5.99 4.92 11.50
CA LEU A 40 5.36 4.29 12.65
C LEU A 40 6.24 3.14 13.16
N VAL A 41 6.82 3.30 14.36
CA VAL A 41 7.79 2.36 14.95
C VAL A 41 7.25 1.81 16.28
N GLY A 42 7.60 0.57 16.60
CA GLY A 42 7.17 -0.11 17.83
C GLY A 42 7.45 -1.61 17.78
N GLU A 43 7.24 -2.31 18.89
CA GLU A 43 7.49 -3.75 19.04
C GLU A 43 6.61 -4.63 18.15
N SER A 44 7.02 -5.87 17.90
CA SER A 44 6.18 -6.83 17.18
C SER A 44 4.82 -6.97 17.86
N GLY A 45 3.73 -6.96 17.09
CA GLY A 45 2.37 -7.04 17.64
C GLY A 45 1.77 -5.74 18.17
N SER A 46 2.49 -4.61 18.16
CA SER A 46 1.99 -3.32 18.67
C SER A 46 0.88 -2.64 17.83
N GLY A 47 0.26 -3.34 16.87
CA GLY A 47 -0.82 -2.79 16.04
C GLY A 47 -0.39 -1.93 14.83
N LYS A 48 0.92 -1.86 14.50
CA LYS A 48 1.41 -1.07 13.35
C LYS A 48 0.81 -1.51 12.01
N SER A 49 0.89 -2.81 11.70
CA SER A 49 0.34 -3.36 10.47
C SER A 49 -1.19 -3.21 10.43
N VAL A 50 -1.86 -3.37 11.58
CA VAL A 50 -3.30 -3.16 11.70
C VAL A 50 -3.66 -1.71 11.39
N THR A 51 -2.92 -0.75 11.95
CA THR A 51 -3.07 0.68 11.67
C THR A 51 -2.87 1.00 10.19
N ALA A 52 -1.77 0.51 9.60
CA ALA A 52 -1.46 0.74 8.19
C ALA A 52 -2.53 0.15 7.25
N LEU A 53 -2.94 -1.10 7.48
CA LEU A 53 -3.95 -1.79 6.68
C LEU A 53 -5.36 -1.18 6.84
N SER A 54 -5.64 -0.58 8.00
CA SER A 54 -6.91 0.11 8.27
C SER A 54 -7.12 1.31 7.36
N ILE A 55 -6.04 2.03 7.00
CA ILE A 55 -6.13 3.23 6.14
C ILE A 55 -6.86 2.96 4.84
N LEU A 56 -6.59 1.82 4.20
CA LEU A 56 -7.23 1.41 2.95
C LEU A 56 -8.28 0.33 3.15
N ARG A 57 -8.75 0.09 4.38
CA ARG A 57 -9.70 -0.99 4.72
C ARG A 57 -9.29 -2.34 4.12
N LEU A 58 -8.02 -2.71 4.24
CA LEU A 58 -7.46 -3.96 3.70
C LEU A 58 -7.49 -5.11 4.71
N LEU A 59 -7.96 -4.86 5.94
CA LEU A 59 -8.14 -5.91 6.93
C LEU A 59 -9.34 -6.80 6.57
N PRO A 60 -9.23 -8.13 6.77
CA PRO A 60 -10.30 -9.07 6.45
C PRO A 60 -11.55 -8.76 7.28
N THR A 61 -12.68 -8.61 6.59
CA THR A 61 -13.99 -8.28 7.19
C THR A 61 -15.00 -9.38 6.82
N PRO A 62 -15.43 -10.25 7.76
CA PRO A 62 -14.92 -10.46 9.13
C PRO A 62 -13.50 -11.06 9.16
N PRO A 63 -12.75 -10.99 10.30
CA PRO A 63 -13.20 -10.69 11.67
C PRO A 63 -12.92 -9.26 12.18
N VAL A 64 -12.39 -8.34 11.36
CA VAL A 64 -12.09 -6.98 11.84
C VAL A 64 -13.36 -6.22 12.25
N VAL A 65 -13.23 -5.41 13.30
CA VAL A 65 -14.25 -4.47 13.78
C VAL A 65 -13.60 -3.13 14.04
N TYR A 66 -14.10 -2.08 13.38
CA TYR A 66 -13.73 -0.70 13.68
C TYR A 66 -14.64 -0.21 14.81
N LEU A 67 -14.06 -0.04 16.00
CA LEU A 67 -14.80 0.25 17.24
C LEU A 67 -15.14 1.73 17.38
N SER A 68 -14.21 2.61 16.98
CA SER A 68 -14.37 4.06 17.07
C SER A 68 -13.44 4.77 16.10
N GLY A 69 -13.70 6.06 15.90
CA GLY A 69 -12.85 6.95 15.14
C GLY A 69 -13.08 6.88 13.63
N ASP A 70 -12.24 7.60 12.91
CA ASP A 70 -12.32 7.73 11.45
C ASP A 70 -10.92 7.84 10.83
N ILE A 71 -10.84 7.57 9.54
CA ILE A 71 -9.65 7.79 8.73
C ILE A 71 -10.06 8.67 7.56
N ARG A 72 -9.47 9.85 7.46
CA ARG A 72 -9.81 10.85 6.46
C ARG A 72 -8.66 11.07 5.48
N PHE A 73 -8.97 11.05 4.20
CA PHE A 73 -8.04 11.39 3.13
C PHE A 73 -8.59 12.60 2.36
N HIS A 74 -7.84 13.69 2.29
CA HIS A 74 -8.34 14.99 1.83
C HIS A 74 -9.66 15.44 2.50
N GLY A 75 -9.84 15.10 3.78
CA GLY A 75 -11.04 15.42 4.55
C GLY A 75 -12.23 14.47 4.34
N GLU A 76 -12.15 13.54 3.39
CA GLU A 76 -13.21 12.53 3.16
C GLU A 76 -12.96 11.26 3.98
N SER A 77 -14.00 10.77 4.67
CA SER A 77 -13.94 9.52 5.44
C SER A 77 -13.72 8.31 4.52
N LEU A 78 -12.64 7.58 4.74
CA LEU A 78 -12.36 6.28 4.13
C LEU A 78 -13.10 5.14 4.82
N LEU A 79 -13.41 5.26 6.13
CA LEU A 79 -14.16 4.21 6.82
C LEU A 79 -15.61 4.13 6.34
N HIS A 80 -16.23 5.27 6.05
CA HIS A 80 -17.61 5.37 5.58
C HIS A 80 -17.74 5.51 4.05
N ALA A 81 -16.62 5.52 3.32
CA ALA A 81 -16.62 5.55 1.87
C ALA A 81 -17.27 4.29 1.26
N SER A 82 -17.92 4.48 0.11
CA SER A 82 -18.40 3.38 -0.73
C SER A 82 -17.23 2.56 -1.29
N GLU A 83 -17.46 1.29 -1.65
CA GLU A 83 -16.43 0.48 -2.33
C GLU A 83 -16.02 1.06 -3.70
N GLN A 84 -16.88 1.84 -4.36
CA GLN A 84 -16.50 2.55 -5.58
C GLN A 84 -15.47 3.66 -5.29
N THR A 85 -15.72 4.46 -4.26
CA THR A 85 -14.79 5.49 -3.79
C THR A 85 -13.46 4.87 -3.35
N LEU A 86 -13.50 3.80 -2.55
CA LEU A 86 -12.30 3.10 -2.11
C LEU A 86 -11.48 2.53 -3.26
N ARG A 87 -12.13 2.00 -4.31
CA ARG A 87 -11.44 1.54 -5.53
C ARG A 87 -10.74 2.67 -6.28
N GLY A 88 -11.31 3.88 -6.28
CA GLY A 88 -10.66 5.07 -6.85
C GLY A 88 -9.46 5.56 -6.03
N VAL A 89 -9.48 5.36 -4.71
CA VAL A 89 -8.39 5.73 -3.81
C VAL A 89 -7.25 4.70 -3.87
N ARG A 90 -7.57 3.41 -3.74
CA ARG A 90 -6.62 2.29 -3.77
C ARG A 90 -5.89 2.23 -5.11
N GLY A 91 -4.56 2.11 -5.09
CA GLY A 91 -3.74 1.93 -6.28
C GLY A 91 -3.50 3.19 -7.13
N ASN A 92 -4.38 4.20 -7.05
CA ASN A 92 -4.23 5.45 -7.79
C ASN A 92 -3.79 6.63 -6.90
N ARG A 93 -4.52 6.89 -5.80
CA ARG A 93 -4.23 8.00 -4.88
C ARG A 93 -3.37 7.57 -3.71
N ILE A 94 -3.58 6.34 -3.22
CA ILE A 94 -2.80 5.74 -2.15
C ILE A 94 -2.35 4.35 -2.62
N ALA A 95 -1.06 4.11 -2.56
CA ALA A 95 -0.45 2.82 -2.84
C ALA A 95 0.15 2.23 -1.56
N MET A 96 0.06 0.92 -1.42
CA MET A 96 0.68 0.18 -0.32
C MET A 96 1.77 -0.73 -0.87
N ILE A 97 2.92 -0.75 -0.20
CA ILE A 97 4.04 -1.66 -0.48
C ILE A 97 4.13 -2.61 0.71
N PHE A 98 3.84 -3.88 0.45
CA PHE A 98 3.87 -4.94 1.47
C PHE A 98 5.30 -5.43 1.73
N GLN A 99 5.55 -5.92 2.93
CA GLN A 99 6.85 -6.42 3.39
C GLN A 99 7.39 -7.56 2.50
N GLU A 100 6.51 -8.40 1.97
CA GLU A 100 6.84 -9.46 1.02
C GLU A 100 6.29 -9.09 -0.38
N PRO A 101 7.01 -8.25 -1.15
CA PRO A 101 6.51 -7.76 -2.44
C PRO A 101 6.24 -8.88 -3.45
N MET A 102 6.92 -10.01 -3.31
CA MET A 102 6.72 -11.18 -4.17
C MET A 102 5.35 -11.83 -3.99
N VAL A 103 4.74 -11.73 -2.81
CA VAL A 103 3.39 -12.27 -2.54
C VAL A 103 2.32 -11.41 -3.21
N SER A 104 2.63 -10.13 -3.50
CA SER A 104 1.72 -9.22 -4.19
C SER A 104 1.69 -9.40 -5.72
N LEU A 105 2.60 -10.20 -6.28
CA LEU A 105 2.67 -10.50 -7.71
C LEU A 105 2.14 -11.91 -7.99
N ASN A 106 1.31 -12.05 -9.01
CA ASN A 106 0.86 -13.34 -9.53
C ASN A 106 2.01 -14.04 -10.28
N PRO A 107 2.49 -15.20 -9.80
CA PRO A 107 3.65 -15.89 -10.39
C PRO A 107 3.37 -16.46 -11.79
N LEU A 108 2.10 -16.61 -12.16
CA LEU A 108 1.67 -17.14 -13.45
C LEU A 108 1.56 -16.07 -14.54
N HIS A 109 1.78 -14.80 -14.19
CA HIS A 109 1.69 -13.67 -15.12
C HIS A 109 3.05 -12.97 -15.27
N THR A 110 3.34 -12.49 -16.47
CA THR A 110 4.50 -11.63 -16.71
C THR A 110 4.35 -10.28 -16.01
N LEU A 111 5.47 -9.58 -15.83
CA LEU A 111 5.45 -8.20 -15.30
C LEU A 111 4.59 -7.29 -16.17
N GLU A 112 4.70 -7.41 -17.50
CA GLU A 112 3.91 -6.59 -18.43
C GLU A 112 2.41 -6.73 -18.19
N LYS A 113 1.92 -7.97 -18.05
CA LYS A 113 0.49 -8.23 -17.88
C LYS A 113 -0.05 -7.57 -16.61
N GLN A 114 0.67 -7.72 -15.50
CA GLN A 114 0.24 -7.23 -14.19
C GLN A 114 0.35 -5.71 -14.08
N LEU A 115 1.45 -5.14 -14.60
CA LEU A 115 1.63 -3.69 -14.62
C LEU A 115 0.64 -3.01 -15.58
N TYR A 116 0.35 -3.62 -16.73
CA TYR A 116 -0.68 -3.13 -17.65
C TYR A 116 -2.06 -3.15 -17.01
N GLU A 117 -2.44 -4.22 -16.30
CA GLU A 117 -3.71 -4.32 -15.61
C GLU A 117 -3.91 -3.16 -14.62
N VAL A 118 -2.90 -2.86 -13.80
CA VAL A 118 -2.93 -1.74 -12.86
C VAL A 118 -3.08 -0.39 -13.59
N LEU A 119 -2.29 -0.14 -14.63
CA LEU A 119 -2.34 1.12 -15.39
C LEU A 119 -3.66 1.28 -16.16
N SER A 120 -4.20 0.20 -16.70
CA SER A 120 -5.47 0.19 -17.41
C SER A 120 -6.64 0.45 -16.46
N LEU A 121 -6.73 -0.31 -15.36
CA LEU A 121 -7.85 -0.21 -14.41
C LEU A 121 -7.87 1.14 -13.67
N HIS A 122 -6.71 1.65 -13.26
CA HIS A 122 -6.64 2.84 -12.40
C HIS A 122 -6.37 4.14 -13.16
N ARG A 123 -5.82 4.08 -14.40
CA ARG A 123 -5.50 5.27 -15.20
C ARG A 123 -6.13 5.28 -16.59
N GLY A 124 -6.87 4.25 -16.99
CA GLY A 124 -7.50 4.16 -18.31
C GLY A 124 -6.51 4.15 -19.48
N MET A 125 -5.24 3.79 -19.21
CA MET A 125 -4.19 3.87 -20.23
C MET A 125 -4.37 2.77 -21.29
N ARG A 126 -4.32 3.17 -22.56
CA ARG A 126 -4.23 2.23 -23.69
C ARG A 126 -2.87 1.54 -23.73
N ARG A 127 -2.81 0.40 -24.40
CA ARG A 127 -1.67 -0.54 -24.35
C ARG A 127 -0.33 0.10 -24.70
N GLU A 128 -0.28 0.92 -25.75
CA GLU A 128 0.93 1.58 -26.22
C GLU A 128 1.45 2.59 -25.18
N ALA A 129 0.55 3.46 -24.69
CA ALA A 129 0.87 4.45 -23.68
C ALA A 129 1.26 3.80 -22.33
N ALA A 130 0.55 2.74 -21.93
CA ALA A 130 0.86 1.98 -20.74
C ALA A 130 2.24 1.32 -20.84
N ARG A 131 2.62 0.79 -22.01
CA ARG A 131 3.94 0.19 -22.22
C ARG A 131 5.08 1.19 -22.05
N ALA A 132 4.93 2.41 -22.58
CA ALA A 132 5.90 3.48 -22.37
C ALA A 132 6.00 3.88 -20.88
N GLU A 133 4.87 4.03 -20.20
CA GLU A 133 4.81 4.33 -18.76
C GLU A 133 5.48 3.24 -17.91
N MET A 134 5.23 1.96 -18.22
CA MET A 134 5.86 0.82 -17.54
C MET A 134 7.39 0.85 -17.66
N ILE A 135 7.91 1.10 -18.86
CA ILE A 135 9.36 1.22 -19.10
C ILE A 135 9.93 2.38 -18.29
N SER A 136 9.29 3.55 -18.36
CA SER A 136 9.71 4.73 -17.60
C SER A 136 9.74 4.46 -16.08
N CYS A 137 8.73 3.76 -15.55
CA CYS A 137 8.68 3.40 -14.14
C CYS A 137 9.81 2.44 -13.74
N LEU A 138 10.06 1.41 -14.55
CA LEU A 138 11.16 0.45 -14.33
C LEU A 138 12.53 1.13 -14.37
N ASP A 139 12.74 2.07 -15.29
CA ASP A 139 13.99 2.82 -15.38
C ASP A 139 14.18 3.73 -14.15
N ARG A 140 13.12 4.40 -13.67
CA ARG A 140 13.16 5.25 -12.47
C ARG A 140 13.54 4.49 -11.20
N VAL A 141 13.19 3.20 -11.11
CA VAL A 141 13.57 2.34 -9.98
C VAL A 141 14.87 1.56 -10.22
N GLY A 142 15.57 1.82 -11.33
CA GLY A 142 16.88 1.26 -11.64
C GLY A 142 16.87 -0.16 -12.21
N ILE A 143 15.74 -0.64 -12.73
CA ILE A 143 15.66 -1.96 -13.39
C ILE A 143 16.25 -1.85 -14.80
N ARG A 144 17.49 -2.34 -14.96
CA ARG A 144 18.17 -2.36 -16.26
C ARG A 144 17.43 -3.21 -17.28
N LYS A 145 17.50 -2.79 -18.55
CA LYS A 145 16.87 -3.45 -19.70
C LYS A 145 15.35 -3.57 -19.52
N ALA A 146 14.71 -2.52 -19.01
CA ALA A 146 13.28 -2.49 -18.67
C ALA A 146 12.38 -3.11 -19.75
N SER A 147 12.60 -2.75 -21.02
CA SER A 147 11.82 -3.28 -22.15
C SER A 147 11.94 -4.80 -22.36
N GLU A 148 13.12 -5.38 -22.09
CA GLU A 148 13.32 -6.83 -22.12
C GLU A 148 12.64 -7.48 -20.90
N ARG A 149 12.82 -6.87 -19.72
CA ARG A 149 12.35 -7.36 -18.42
C ARG A 149 10.84 -7.44 -18.29
N LEU A 150 10.08 -6.65 -19.06
CA LEU A 150 8.61 -6.72 -19.04
C LEU A 150 8.06 -8.14 -19.33
N ARG A 151 8.81 -8.96 -20.08
CA ARG A 151 8.43 -10.34 -20.39
C ARG A 151 8.79 -11.34 -19.28
N ASP A 152 9.57 -10.93 -18.29
CA ASP A 152 9.95 -11.77 -17.17
C ASP A 152 8.72 -12.08 -16.30
N TYR A 153 8.75 -13.25 -15.67
CA TYR A 153 7.88 -13.61 -14.54
C TYR A 153 8.51 -13.11 -13.23
N PRO A 154 7.71 -12.92 -12.15
CA PRO A 154 8.20 -12.40 -10.88
C PRO A 154 9.46 -13.13 -10.35
N HIS A 155 9.48 -14.46 -10.43
CA HIS A 155 10.61 -15.27 -9.94
C HIS A 155 11.93 -15.08 -10.72
N GLN A 156 11.90 -14.43 -11.88
CA GLN A 156 13.08 -14.12 -12.69
C GLN A 156 13.70 -12.76 -12.33
N LEU A 157 12.96 -11.89 -11.63
CA LEU A 157 13.51 -10.66 -11.05
C LEU A 157 14.42 -10.96 -9.86
N SER A 158 14.02 -11.88 -8.97
CA SER A 158 14.77 -12.21 -7.75
C SER A 158 16.09 -12.95 -8.02
N ARG A 159 16.21 -13.64 -9.16
CA ARG A 159 17.42 -14.40 -9.53
C ARG A 159 18.63 -13.53 -9.89
N ARG A 160 18.43 -12.25 -10.20
CA ARG A 160 19.54 -11.33 -10.50
C ARG A 160 19.62 -10.31 -9.37
N ARG A 161 20.50 -10.58 -8.40
CA ARG A 161 20.93 -9.55 -7.43
C ARG A 161 21.40 -8.32 -8.22
N THR A 162 20.58 -7.28 -8.24
CA THR A 162 21.08 -5.91 -8.35
C THR A 162 22.07 -5.77 -7.18
N PRO A 163 23.30 -5.27 -7.36
CA PRO A 163 24.21 -5.07 -6.25
C PRO A 163 23.60 -3.99 -5.34
N ALA A 164 22.85 -4.43 -4.34
CA ALA A 164 22.41 -3.59 -3.25
C ALA A 164 23.67 -3.14 -2.51
N ARG A 165 23.90 -1.83 -2.46
CA ARG A 165 24.85 -1.25 -1.51
C ARG A 165 24.42 -1.73 -0.13
N HIS A 166 25.33 -2.41 0.56
CA HIS A 166 25.14 -2.85 1.94
C HIS A 166 24.98 -1.61 2.82
N ASP A 167 23.75 -1.27 3.17
CA ASP A 167 23.48 -0.49 4.36
C ASP A 167 23.20 -1.45 5.52
N ARG A 168 24.04 -1.35 6.54
CA ARG A 168 23.96 -2.13 7.78
C ARG A 168 22.88 -1.53 8.67
N TYR A 169 21.61 -1.84 8.39
CA TYR A 169 20.56 -1.73 9.39
C TYR A 169 19.71 -3.00 9.31
N GLY A 170 19.49 -3.64 10.48
CA GLY A 170 18.74 -4.88 10.59
C GLY A 170 17.38 -4.77 9.89
N ALA A 171 16.91 -5.87 9.32
CA ALA A 171 15.65 -5.93 8.57
C ALA A 171 14.49 -5.41 9.42
N VAL A 172 14.12 -4.15 9.24
CA VAL A 172 12.88 -3.59 9.77
C VAL A 172 11.79 -4.03 8.81
N ASN A 173 10.97 -4.97 9.25
CA ASN A 173 9.74 -5.36 8.56
C ASN A 173 8.84 -4.12 8.43
N THR A 174 8.89 -3.45 7.27
CA THR A 174 8.24 -2.15 7.04
C THR A 174 7.15 -2.30 5.99
N THR A 175 5.91 -1.96 6.34
CA THR A 175 4.83 -1.73 5.36
C THR A 175 4.84 -0.25 5.01
N GLY A 176 5.03 0.07 3.73
CA GLY A 176 5.05 1.44 3.24
C GLY A 176 3.68 1.87 2.70
N ILE A 177 3.26 3.10 2.98
CA ILE A 177 2.13 3.75 2.32
C ILE A 177 2.66 4.98 1.59
N ALA A 178 2.39 5.04 0.30
CA ALA A 178 2.77 6.17 -0.55
C ALA A 178 1.50 6.89 -1.04
N TYR A 179 1.51 8.22 -0.95
CA TYR A 179 0.43 9.07 -1.45
C TYR A 179 0.84 9.70 -2.78
N ARG A 180 -0.09 9.77 -3.72
CA ARG A 180 0.09 10.54 -4.95
C ARG A 180 -0.28 12.00 -4.64
N ARG A 181 0.62 12.92 -5.02
CA ARG A 181 0.36 14.38 -5.00
C ARG A 181 -0.85 14.72 -5.87
#